data_AF-A0A1W1WN12-F1
#
_entry.id   AF-A0A1W1WN12-F1
#
_cell.length_a   1.000
_cell.length_b   1.000
_cell.length_c   1.000
_cell.angle_alpha   90.00
_cell.angle_beta   90.00
_cell.angle_gamma   90.00
#
_symmetry.space_group_name_H-M   'P 1'
#
loop_
_entity.id
_entity.type
_entity.pdbx_description
1 polymer ?
#
loop_
_entity_poly.entity_id
_entity_poly.type
_entity_poly.pdbx_seq_one_letter_code
_entity_poly.pdbx_strand_id
1 'polypeptide(L)'
;MALEVLSVSHQEDVWLVTLKVYEGVYKKDEYIVRVVDVPLAPSPMDDASQIAVMKAFVLDQVTKHMRRGSLPPTGMQIEGQHVWEVKTTSSSL
;
A
#
# COMPACT_ATOMS: atom_id res chain seq x y z
N MET A 1 2.39 -15.22 4.71
CA MET A 1 2.57 -13.77 4.98
C MET A 1 1.21 -13.22 5.32
N ALA A 2 1.04 -12.51 6.44
CA ALA A 2 -0.28 -12.24 7.03
C ALA A 2 -0.81 -10.83 6.73
N LEU A 3 -0.54 -10.35 5.51
CA LEU A 3 -1.05 -9.12 4.94
C LEU A 3 -1.84 -9.49 3.69
N GLU A 4 -3.11 -9.12 3.64
CA GLU A 4 -3.99 -9.36 2.50
C GLU A 4 -4.65 -8.04 2.11
N VAL A 5 -4.64 -7.68 0.82
CA VAL A 5 -5.34 -6.49 0.33
C VAL A 5 -6.79 -6.86 0.05
N LEU A 6 -7.72 -6.27 0.80
CA LEU A 6 -9.15 -6.48 0.63
C LEU A 6 -9.72 -5.60 -0.48
N SER A 7 -9.33 -4.33 -0.52
CA SER A 7 -9.80 -3.37 -1.52
C SER A 7 -8.79 -2.27 -1.79
N VAL A 8 -8.90 -1.69 -2.99
CA VAL A 8 -8.19 -0.49 -3.43
C VAL A 8 -9.22 0.41 -4.08
N SER A 9 -9.31 1.66 -3.65
CA SER A 9 -10.18 2.66 -4.25
C SER A 9 -9.45 3.98 -4.37
N HIS A 10 -9.73 4.71 -5.44
CA HIS A 10 -9.25 6.07 -5.64
C HIS A 10 -10.42 7.02 -5.41
N GLN A 11 -10.27 7.92 -4.44
CA GLN A 11 -11.29 8.91 -4.07
C GLN A 11 -10.66 10.30 -4.14
N GLU A 12 -11.09 11.10 -5.12
CA GLU A 12 -10.53 12.43 -5.39
C GLU A 12 -9.00 12.37 -5.59
N ASP A 13 -8.24 12.87 -4.63
CA ASP A 13 -6.77 12.95 -4.64
C ASP A 13 -6.11 11.92 -3.71
N VAL A 14 -6.87 10.97 -3.17
CA VAL A 14 -6.39 9.99 -2.17
C VAL A 14 -6.67 8.56 -2.62
N TRP A 15 -5.66 7.71 -2.49
CA TRP A 15 -5.84 6.27 -2.62
C TRP A 15 -6.10 5.65 -1.25
N LEU A 16 -7.19 4.90 -1.15
CA LEU A 16 -7.53 4.12 0.03
C LEU A 16 -7.28 2.64 -0.26
N VAL A 17 -6.41 2.05 0.54
CA VAL A 17 -6.09 0.62 0.50
C VAL A 17 -6.48 -0.02 1.82
N THR A 18 -7.43 -0.93 1.78
CA THR A 18 -7.88 -1.67 2.96
C THR A 18 -7.16 -3.01 3.01
N LEU A 19 -6.50 -3.27 4.13
CA LEU A 19 -5.72 -4.48 4.38
C LEU A 19 -6.33 -5.30 5.52
N LYS A 20 -6.16 -6.60 5.46
CA LYS A 20 -6.26 -7.51 6.60
C LYS A 20 -4.85 -7.82 7.11
N VAL A 21 -4.60 -7.57 8.39
CA VAL A 21 -3.27 -7.66 9.03
C VAL A 21 -3.31 -8.63 10.19
N TYR A 22 -2.56 -9.73 10.11
CA TYR A 22 -2.56 -10.82 11.10
C TYR A 22 -1.15 -11.32 11.43
N GLU A 23 -0.27 -10.43 11.90
CA GLU A 23 1.13 -10.75 12.17
C GLU A 23 1.52 -10.38 13.61
N GLY A 24 1.90 -11.39 14.39
CA GLY A 24 2.28 -11.21 15.79
C GLY A 24 1.16 -10.56 16.63
N VAL A 25 1.44 -9.37 17.15
CA VAL A 25 0.48 -8.56 17.94
C VAL A 25 -0.49 -7.76 17.08
N TYR A 26 -0.25 -7.67 15.77
CA TYR A 26 -1.12 -6.96 14.84
C TYR A 26 -2.22 -7.89 14.35
N LYS A 27 -3.45 -7.67 14.82
CA LYS A 27 -4.65 -8.42 14.42
C LYS A 27 -5.76 -7.45 14.07
N LYS A 28 -5.95 -7.18 12.79
CA LYS A 28 -6.92 -6.23 12.25
C LYS A 28 -7.54 -6.84 11.00
N ASP A 29 -8.87 -7.00 11.00
CA ASP A 29 -9.61 -7.43 9.81
C ASP A 29 -9.66 -6.34 8.76
N GLU A 30 -9.80 -5.08 9.20
CA GLU A 30 -9.82 -3.91 8.34
C GLU A 30 -8.80 -2.89 8.86
N TYR A 31 -7.74 -2.69 8.08
CA TYR A 31 -6.68 -1.74 8.33
C TYR A 31 -6.56 -0.80 7.14
N ILE A 32 -6.97 0.45 7.33
CA ILE A 32 -7.04 1.43 6.25
C ILE A 32 -5.70 2.15 6.13
N VAL A 33 -5.17 2.14 4.90
CA VAL A 33 -4.00 2.91 4.51
C VAL A 33 -4.42 3.98 3.52
N ARG A 34 -4.12 5.24 3.85
CA ARG A 34 -4.36 6.40 3.00
C ARG A 34 -3.05 6.77 2.31
N VAL A 35 -3.03 6.79 0.99
CA VAL A 35 -1.89 7.28 0.22
C VAL A 35 -2.28 8.63 -0.36
N VAL A 36 -1.56 9.67 0.06
CA VAL A 36 -1.80 11.07 -0.29
C VAL A 36 -0.69 11.60 -1.19
N ASP A 37 -0.89 12.74 -1.83
CA ASP A 37 0.12 13.40 -2.69
C ASP A 37 0.67 12.46 -3.78
N VAL A 38 -0.21 11.62 -4.33
CA VAL A 38 0.13 10.69 -5.41
C VAL A 38 0.23 11.48 -6.72
N PRO A 39 1.40 11.53 -7.39
CA PRO A 39 1.50 12.20 -8.68
C PRO A 39 0.70 11.44 -9.75
N LEU A 40 0.45 12.09 -10.88
CA LEU A 40 -0.20 11.43 -12.02
C LEU A 40 0.59 10.21 -12.46
N ALA A 41 -0.12 9.13 -12.77
CA ALA A 41 0.51 7.90 -13.26
C ALA A 41 1.23 8.15 -14.60
N PRO A 42 2.38 7.51 -14.84
CA PRO A 42 3.08 7.63 -16.10
C PRO A 42 2.26 7.03 -17.25
N SER A 43 2.13 7.75 -18.37
CA SER A 43 1.49 7.20 -19.57
C SER A 43 2.41 6.18 -20.26
N PRO A 44 1.90 5.05 -20.80
CA PRO A 44 0.50 4.63 -20.92
C PRO A 44 0.09 3.57 -19.85
N MET A 45 0.20 3.87 -18.56
CA MET A 45 -0.18 2.93 -17.50
C MET A 45 -1.71 2.83 -17.35
N ASP A 46 -2.25 1.63 -17.52
CA ASP A 46 -3.68 1.34 -17.31
C ASP A 46 -4.04 1.22 -15.82
N ASP A 47 -5.34 1.26 -15.52
CA ASP A 47 -5.85 1.23 -14.15
C ASP A 47 -5.45 -0.05 -13.40
N ALA A 48 -5.40 -1.19 -14.09
CA ALA A 48 -5.01 -2.46 -13.50
C ALA A 48 -3.54 -2.43 -13.02
N SER A 49 -2.66 -1.86 -13.84
CA SER A 49 -1.25 -1.67 -13.52
C SER A 49 -1.07 -0.66 -12.38
N GLN A 50 -1.83 0.44 -12.40
CA GLN A 50 -1.82 1.41 -11.30
C GLN A 50 -2.22 0.77 -9.97
N ILE A 51 -3.31 -0.02 -9.97
CA ILE A 51 -3.76 -0.76 -8.78
C ILE A 51 -2.69 -1.75 -8.31
N ALA A 52 -2.04 -2.47 -9.21
CA ALA A 52 -0.98 -3.41 -8.87
C ALA A 52 0.23 -2.71 -8.21
N VAL A 53 0.67 -1.57 -8.76
CA VAL A 53 1.76 -0.76 -8.20
C VAL A 53 1.36 -0.21 -6.83
N MET A 54 0.14 0.33 -6.69
CA MET A 54 -0.36 0.85 -5.42
C MET A 54 -0.40 -0.23 -4.33
N LYS A 55 -0.87 -1.44 -4.67
CA LYS A 55 -0.84 -2.59 -3.75
C LYS A 55 0.58 -2.91 -3.30
N ALA A 56 1.51 -3.02 -4.23
CA ALA A 56 2.90 -3.32 -3.92
C ALA A 56 3.54 -2.24 -3.03
N PHE A 57 3.32 -0.98 -3.35
CA PHE A 57 3.80 0.17 -2.57
C PHE A 57 3.27 0.13 -1.13
N VAL A 58 1.96 -0.01 -0.95
CA VAL A 58 1.35 -0.04 0.39
C VAL A 58 1.84 -1.25 1.20
N LEU A 59 1.93 -2.42 0.59
CA LEU A 59 2.42 -3.63 1.27
C LEU A 59 3.87 -3.46 1.75
N ASP A 60 4.75 -2.88 0.92
CA ASP A 60 6.14 -2.59 1.30
C ASP A 60 6.21 -1.63 2.50
N GLN A 61 5.46 -0.53 2.47
CA GLN A 61 5.44 0.46 3.53
C GLN A 61 4.89 -0.11 4.85
N VAL A 62 3.76 -0.82 4.80
CA VAL A 62 3.17 -1.49 5.98
C VAL A 62 4.15 -2.50 6.56
N THR A 63 4.80 -3.30 5.71
CA THR A 63 5.82 -4.27 6.14
C THR A 63 6.99 -3.58 6.86
N LYS A 64 7.48 -2.45 6.33
CA LYS A 64 8.54 -1.66 6.99
C LYS A 64 8.09 -1.15 8.36
N HIS A 65 6.86 -0.67 8.49
CA HIS A 65 6.32 -0.21 9.76
C HIS A 65 6.18 -1.33 10.78
N MET A 66 5.70 -2.50 10.37
CA MET A 66 5.58 -3.67 11.23
C MET A 66 6.94 -4.18 11.72
N ARG A 67 7.94 -4.27 10.83
CA ARG A 67 9.32 -4.64 11.20
C ARG A 67 9.95 -3.69 12.21
N ARG A 68 9.54 -2.42 12.20
CA ARG A 68 9.97 -1.40 13.17
C ARG A 68 9.12 -1.38 14.46
N GLY A 69 8.10 -2.23 14.56
CA GLY A 69 7.16 -2.23 15.69
C GLY A 69 6.28 -0.99 15.76
N SER A 70 6.11 -0.29 14.65
CA SER A 70 5.56 1.08 14.59
C SER A 70 4.24 1.19 13.83
N LEU A 71 3.57 0.07 13.54
CA LEU A 71 2.29 0.09 12.83
C LEU A 71 1.21 0.74 13.73
N PRO A 72 0.65 1.91 13.37
CA PRO A 72 -0.32 2.58 14.23
C PRO A 72 -1.64 1.80 14.30
N PRO A 73 -2.37 1.82 15.44
CA PRO A 73 -3.54 0.96 15.64
C PRO A 73 -4.80 1.37 14.85
N THR A 74 -4.87 2.62 14.36
CA THR A 74 -6.05 3.24 13.73
C THR A 74 -5.98 3.29 12.20
N GLY A 75 -4.91 2.77 11.59
CA GLY A 75 -4.60 2.98 10.18
C GLY A 75 -3.35 3.83 10.00
N MET A 76 -2.99 4.10 8.75
CA MET A 76 -1.74 4.80 8.41
C MET A 76 -1.96 5.73 7.22
N GLN A 77 -1.24 6.86 7.23
CA GLN A 77 -1.11 7.74 6.07
C GLN A 77 0.32 7.62 5.53
N ILE A 78 0.46 7.48 4.21
CA ILE A 78 1.74 7.40 3.50
C ILE A 78 1.77 8.50 2.44
N GLU A 79 2.91 9.14 2.27
CA GLU A 79 3.17 10.03 1.14
C GLU A 79 3.46 9.22 -0.14
N GLY A 80 2.67 9.47 -1.18
CA GLY A 80 2.68 8.75 -2.45
C GLY A 80 3.63 9.30 -3.50
N GLN A 81 4.48 10.26 -3.16
CA GLN A 81 5.36 10.98 -4.11
C GLN A 81 6.21 10.03 -4.97
N HIS A 82 6.59 8.88 -4.43
CA HIS A 82 7.44 7.88 -5.09
C HIS A 82 6.69 6.59 -5.46
N VAL A 83 5.36 6.61 -5.50
CA VAL A 83 4.57 5.38 -5.74
C VAL A 83 4.88 4.75 -7.11
N TRP A 84 5.18 5.55 -8.12
CA TRP A 84 5.52 5.08 -9.46
C TRP A 84 7.00 4.68 -9.63
N GLU A 85 7.85 4.95 -8.64
CA GLU A 85 9.26 4.58 -8.66
C GLU A 85 9.52 3.17 -8.09
N VAL A 86 8.47 2.50 -7.63
CA VAL A 86 8.56 1.12 -7.14
C VAL A 86 9.07 0.25 -8.28
N LYS A 87 10.36 -0.04 -8.25
CA LYS A 87 10.96 -1.06 -9.11
C LYS A 87 10.21 -2.34 -8.81
N THR A 88 9.43 -2.82 -9.77
CA THR A 88 8.94 -4.20 -9.78
C THR A 88 10.16 -5.07 -9.64
N THR A 89 10.48 -5.44 -8.40
CA THR A 89 11.64 -6.27 -8.10
C THR A 89 11.17 -7.69 -8.38
N SER A 90 10.88 -7.98 -9.65
CA SER A 90 11.02 -9.32 -10.20
C SER A 90 12.52 -9.60 -10.22
N SER A 91 13.11 -9.79 -9.04
CA SER A 91 14.42 -10.41 -8.95
C SER A 91 14.19 -11.88 -9.24
N SER A 92 14.68 -12.28 -10.40
CA SER A 92 14.85 -13.65 -10.83
C SER A 92 15.36 -14.54 -9.68
N LEU A 93 14.62 -15.59 -9.39
CA LEU A 93 15.09 -16.84 -8.79
C LEU A 93 14.43 -17.98 -9.55
#